data_AF-A0A7G9FFH7-F1
#
_entry.id   AF-A0A7G9FFH7-F1
#
_cell.length_a   1.000
_cell.length_b   1.000
_cell.length_c   1.000
_cell.angle_alpha   90.00
_cell.angle_beta   90.00
_cell.angle_gamma   90.00
#
_symmetry.space_group_name_H-M   'P 1'
#
loop_
_entity.id
_entity.type
_entity.pdbx_description
1 polymer ?
#
loop_
_entity_poly.entity_id
_entity_poly.type
_entity_poly.pdbx_seq_one_letter_code
_entity_poly.pdbx_strand_id
1 'polypeptide(L)'
;MKNELHDFITKFSATTLNVSMAILILMPQGWAVIAAILSLEVALFYFFLKREYEFKKLFWRLAISNLVSGISGFVLSLFLNGGWLGAFWFPWVGSHEIQFMSPFFILYFFIIFVITLLIEIPINILLFRKLGIRWKQTFFISLSVNAITNIGCAFIIYLFSFNIIKIG
;
A
#
# COMPACT_ATOMS: atom_id res chain seq x y z
N MET A 1 -9.92 26.72 19.70
CA MET A 1 -9.16 26.52 18.44
C MET A 1 -8.28 25.26 18.39
N LYS A 2 -7.17 25.10 19.14
CA LYS A 2 -6.32 23.88 19.03
C LYS A 2 -7.08 22.59 19.41
N ASN A 3 -7.90 22.65 20.47
CA ASN A 3 -8.67 21.50 20.94
C ASN A 3 -9.90 21.19 20.07
N GLU A 4 -10.54 22.20 19.48
CA GLU A 4 -11.70 21.97 18.60
C GLU A 4 -11.29 21.42 17.23
N LEU A 5 -10.15 21.88 16.70
CA LEU A 5 -9.57 21.31 15.50
C LEU A 5 -9.10 19.88 15.75
N HIS A 6 -8.48 19.62 16.92
CA HIS A 6 -8.08 18.28 17.30
C HIS A 6 -9.31 17.37 17.48
N ASP A 7 -10.34 17.79 18.21
CA ASP A 7 -11.58 17.02 18.38
C ASP A 7 -12.30 16.81 17.06
N PHE A 8 -12.36 17.82 16.18
CA PHE A 8 -12.93 17.68 14.85
C PHE A 8 -12.15 16.67 14.00
N ILE A 9 -10.82 16.74 13.97
CA ILE A 9 -9.95 15.78 13.28
C ILE A 9 -10.11 14.37 13.88
N THR A 10 -10.21 14.25 15.21
CA THR A 10 -10.31 12.95 15.90
C THR A 10 -11.67 12.32 15.67
N LYS A 11 -12.75 13.11 15.69
CA LYS A 11 -14.11 12.65 15.43
C LYS A 11 -14.32 12.33 13.94
N PHE A 12 -13.74 13.12 13.03
CA PHE A 12 -13.73 12.82 11.60
C PHE A 12 -12.84 11.60 11.27
N SER A 13 -11.71 11.44 11.95
CA SER A 13 -10.85 10.25 11.85
C SER A 13 -11.58 8.99 12.31
N ALA A 14 -12.20 9.02 13.50
CA ALA A 14 -12.84 7.88 14.11
C ALA A 14 -14.17 7.46 13.45
N THR A 15 -14.90 8.40 12.87
CA THR A 15 -16.26 8.14 12.34
C THR A 15 -16.33 8.09 10.81
N THR A 16 -15.38 8.70 10.08
CA THR A 16 -15.41 8.80 8.61
C THR A 16 -14.21 8.19 7.90
N LEU A 17 -13.16 7.80 8.63
CA LEU A 17 -11.92 7.28 8.05
C LEU A 17 -11.45 5.97 8.71
N ASN A 18 -12.33 5.34 9.47
CA ASN A 18 -12.05 4.11 10.20
C ASN A 18 -12.17 2.89 9.27
N VAL A 19 -11.35 2.85 8.24
CA VAL A 19 -11.28 1.71 7.34
C VAL A 19 -9.86 1.62 6.80
N SER A 20 -8.94 1.03 7.56
CA SER A 20 -7.61 0.76 7.02
C SER A 20 -7.05 -0.56 7.49
N MET A 21 -6.36 -1.20 6.56
CA MET A 21 -5.57 -2.44 6.54
C MET A 21 -5.01 -3.04 7.85
N ALA A 22 -4.97 -2.34 8.98
CA ALA A 22 -4.57 -2.90 10.27
C ALA A 22 -5.35 -4.20 10.58
N ILE A 23 -6.64 -4.25 10.24
CA ILE A 23 -7.47 -5.44 10.41
C ILE A 23 -7.01 -6.58 9.47
N LEU A 24 -6.65 -6.29 8.22
CA LEU A 24 -6.21 -7.28 7.25
C LEU A 24 -4.85 -7.90 7.59
N ILE A 25 -3.87 -7.12 8.08
CA ILE A 25 -2.60 -7.69 8.60
C ILE A 25 -2.87 -8.59 9.82
N LEU A 26 -3.91 -8.30 10.60
CA LEU A 26 -4.32 -9.15 11.72
C LEU A 26 -5.18 -10.35 11.28
N MET A 27 -5.61 -10.41 10.02
CA MET A 27 -6.42 -11.49 9.46
C MET A 27 -5.57 -12.42 8.57
N PRO A 28 -5.77 -13.76 8.64
CA PRO A 28 -5.07 -14.71 7.77
C PRO A 28 -5.19 -14.40 6.26
N GLN A 29 -6.34 -13.86 5.84
CA GLN A 29 -6.61 -13.50 4.45
C GLN A 29 -5.74 -12.33 3.97
N GLY A 30 -5.43 -11.36 4.84
CA GLY A 30 -4.59 -10.23 4.44
C GLY A 30 -3.14 -10.64 4.20
N TRP A 31 -2.62 -11.64 4.92
CA TRP A 31 -1.32 -12.23 4.62
C TRP A 31 -1.27 -12.88 3.23
N ALA A 32 -2.35 -13.54 2.81
CA ALA A 32 -2.44 -14.11 1.46
C ALA A 32 -2.43 -13.01 0.38
N VAL A 33 -3.15 -11.91 0.61
CA VAL A 33 -3.15 -10.74 -0.30
C VAL A 33 -1.76 -10.10 -0.36
N ILE A 34 -1.11 -9.85 0.78
CA ILE A 34 0.25 -9.30 0.84
C ILE A 34 1.24 -10.21 0.10
N ALA A 35 1.18 -11.53 0.32
CA ALA A 35 2.03 -12.48 -0.37
C ALA A 35 1.79 -12.49 -1.89
N ALA A 36 0.53 -12.40 -2.33
CA ALA A 36 0.18 -12.33 -3.74
C ALA A 36 0.71 -11.04 -4.40
N ILE A 37 0.55 -9.90 -3.73
CA ILE A 37 1.04 -8.62 -4.24
C ILE A 37 2.57 -8.63 -4.30
N LEU A 38 3.25 -9.03 -3.23
CA LEU A 38 4.71 -9.12 -3.23
C LEU A 38 5.21 -10.05 -4.35
N SER A 39 4.55 -11.18 -4.56
CA SER A 39 4.89 -12.10 -5.66
C SER A 39 4.69 -11.44 -7.03
N LEU A 40 3.61 -10.69 -7.21
CA LEU A 40 3.34 -9.92 -8.43
C LEU A 40 4.40 -8.84 -8.65
N GLU A 41 4.78 -8.09 -7.62
CA GLU A 41 5.82 -7.07 -7.72
C GLU A 41 7.16 -7.66 -8.14
N VAL A 42 7.56 -8.76 -7.53
CA VAL A 42 8.81 -9.46 -7.88
C VAL A 42 8.77 -9.96 -9.31
N ALA A 43 7.64 -10.52 -9.75
CA ALA A 43 7.45 -10.94 -11.13
C ALA A 43 7.57 -9.75 -12.10
N LEU A 44 6.89 -8.63 -11.83
CA LEU A 44 6.95 -7.44 -12.67
C LEU A 44 8.36 -6.84 -12.73
N PHE A 45 9.06 -6.74 -11.60
CA PHE A 45 10.47 -6.34 -11.58
C PHE A 45 11.34 -7.26 -12.43
N TYR A 46 11.16 -8.58 -12.29
CA TYR A 46 11.90 -9.56 -13.06
C TYR A 46 11.64 -9.43 -14.58
N PHE A 47 10.39 -9.17 -14.99
CA PHE A 47 10.04 -8.92 -16.39
C PHE A 47 10.59 -7.58 -16.91
N PHE A 48 10.45 -6.49 -16.15
CA PHE A 48 10.95 -5.17 -16.56
C PHE A 48 12.48 -5.10 -16.60
N LEU A 49 13.16 -5.89 -15.79
CA LEU A 49 14.62 -6.08 -15.85
C LEU A 49 15.06 -7.11 -16.90
N LYS A 50 14.17 -7.50 -17.82
CA LYS A 50 14.44 -8.47 -18.92
C LYS A 50 15.02 -9.80 -18.42
N ARG A 51 14.70 -10.21 -17.20
CA ARG A 51 15.15 -11.46 -16.60
C ARG A 51 16.67 -11.57 -16.41
N GLU A 52 17.40 -10.46 -16.47
CA GLU A 52 18.87 -10.43 -16.37
C GLU A 52 19.39 -10.74 -14.95
N TYR A 53 18.53 -10.67 -13.93
CA TYR A 53 18.89 -10.82 -12.52
C TYR A 53 18.21 -12.02 -11.89
N GLU A 54 18.89 -12.69 -10.95
CA GLU A 54 18.32 -13.81 -10.22
C GLU A 54 17.04 -13.42 -9.46
N PHE A 55 15.95 -14.15 -9.72
CA PHE A 55 14.65 -13.91 -9.09
C PHE A 55 14.73 -13.86 -7.56
N LYS A 56 15.48 -14.78 -6.93
CA LYS A 56 15.70 -14.82 -5.47
C LYS A 56 16.32 -13.53 -4.92
N LYS A 57 17.26 -12.92 -5.66
CA LYS A 57 17.91 -11.66 -5.24
C LYS A 57 16.96 -10.46 -5.34
N LEU A 58 16.06 -10.47 -6.33
CA LEU A 58 15.00 -9.47 -6.47
C LEU A 58 13.96 -9.62 -5.36
N PHE A 59 13.52 -10.86 -5.10
CA PHE A 59 12.55 -11.20 -4.06
C PHE A 59 12.93 -10.63 -2.70
N TRP A 60 14.14 -10.94 -2.21
CA TRP A 60 14.56 -10.48 -0.89
C TRP A 60 14.65 -8.95 -0.77
N ARG A 61 15.03 -8.25 -1.84
CA ARG A 61 15.11 -6.78 -1.82
C ARG A 61 13.73 -6.15 -1.79
N LEU A 62 12.81 -6.65 -2.60
CA LEU A 62 11.43 -6.16 -2.60
C LEU A 62 10.73 -6.51 -1.30
N ALA A 63 10.95 -7.70 -0.75
CA ALA A 63 10.42 -8.09 0.55
C ALA A 63 10.91 -7.15 1.66
N ILE A 64 12.21 -6.80 1.68
CA ILE A 64 12.75 -5.82 2.64
C ILE A 64 12.15 -4.44 2.41
N SER A 65 12.06 -3.98 1.16
CA SER A 65 11.48 -2.66 0.84
C SER A 65 10.02 -2.55 1.28
N ASN A 66 9.22 -3.57 0.97
CA ASN A 66 7.82 -3.67 1.36
C ASN A 66 7.66 -3.72 2.89
N LEU A 67 8.50 -4.49 3.57
CA LEU A 67 8.49 -4.58 5.03
C LEU A 67 8.81 -3.21 5.68
N VAL A 68 9.86 -2.54 5.20
CA VAL A 68 10.23 -1.21 5.71
C VAL A 68 9.13 -0.20 5.42
N SER A 69 8.59 -0.19 4.20
CA SER A 69 7.45 0.64 3.80
C SER A 69 6.23 0.41 4.69
N GLY A 70 5.86 -0.85 4.92
CA GLY A 70 4.75 -1.24 5.79
C GLY A 70 4.95 -0.78 7.24
N ILE A 71 6.14 -1.00 7.82
CA ILE A 71 6.46 -0.56 9.19
C ILE A 71 6.48 0.97 9.28
N SER A 72 7.14 1.65 8.36
CA SER A 72 7.20 3.12 8.33
C SER A 72 5.81 3.73 8.18
N GLY A 73 4.99 3.14 7.32
CA GLY A 73 3.59 3.52 7.15
C GLY A 73 2.78 3.36 8.43
N PHE A 74 2.88 2.20 9.07
CA PHE A 74 2.21 1.93 10.35
C PHE A 74 2.65 2.90 11.46
N VAL A 75 3.94 3.16 11.59
CA VAL A 75 4.47 4.12 12.58
C VAL A 75 3.98 5.54 12.28
N LEU A 76 4.00 5.96 11.00
CA LEU A 76 3.49 7.27 10.58
C LEU A 76 1.99 7.40 10.89
N SER A 77 1.21 6.35 10.69
CA SER A 77 -0.21 6.26 11.09
C SER A 77 -0.42 6.52 12.58
N LEU A 78 0.42 5.90 13.42
CA LEU A 78 0.37 6.05 14.88
C LEU A 78 0.62 7.50 15.28
N PHE A 79 1.62 8.15 14.69
CA PHE A 79 1.96 9.54 14.98
C PHE A 79 0.91 10.55 14.49
N LEU A 80 0.39 10.36 13.27
CA LEU A 80 -0.48 11.36 12.66
C LEU A 80 -1.91 11.27 13.19
N ASN A 81 -2.42 10.06 13.42
CA ASN A 81 -3.85 9.84 13.61
C ASN A 81 -4.18 8.74 14.64
N GLY A 82 -3.25 8.38 15.52
CA GLY A 82 -3.48 7.39 16.58
C GLY A 82 -3.56 5.94 16.09
N GLY A 83 -3.07 5.64 14.88
CA GLY A 83 -2.81 4.27 14.42
C GLY A 83 -3.70 3.76 13.30
N TRP A 84 -4.83 4.42 13.04
CA TRP A 84 -5.91 3.84 12.25
C TRP A 84 -6.03 4.35 10.81
N LEU A 85 -5.30 5.41 10.46
CA LEU A 85 -5.57 6.21 9.26
C LEU A 85 -4.41 6.22 8.25
N GLY A 86 -3.29 5.59 8.57
CA GLY A 86 -2.12 5.47 7.73
C GLY A 86 -1.52 4.08 7.77
N ALA A 87 -2.22 3.06 8.28
CA ALA A 87 -1.74 1.69 8.16
C ALA A 87 -1.92 1.30 6.68
N PHE A 88 -0.80 1.31 5.96
CA PHE A 88 -0.75 1.37 4.50
C PHE A 88 -1.37 0.16 3.80
N TRP A 89 -1.61 0.38 2.50
CA TRP A 89 -2.00 -0.50 1.40
C TRP A 89 -3.47 -0.42 0.97
N PHE A 90 -4.43 -0.56 1.88
CA PHE A 90 -5.83 -0.74 1.46
C PHE A 90 -6.87 -0.14 2.42
N PRO A 91 -7.82 0.67 1.92
CA PRO A 91 -9.11 0.81 2.57
C PRO A 91 -9.97 -0.41 2.23
N TRP A 92 -10.03 -1.40 3.13
CA TRP A 92 -10.95 -2.53 2.97
C TRP A 92 -12.32 -2.16 3.50
N VAL A 93 -13.19 -1.69 2.61
CA VAL A 93 -14.53 -1.22 2.96
C VAL A 93 -15.55 -2.28 2.56
N GLY A 94 -16.32 -2.83 3.51
CA GLY A 94 -17.46 -3.69 3.18
C GLY A 94 -18.58 -2.89 2.50
N SER A 95 -19.45 -3.51 1.69
CA SER A 95 -20.57 -2.82 0.99
C SER A 95 -21.45 -1.95 1.91
N HIS A 96 -21.52 -2.29 3.19
CA HIS A 96 -22.30 -1.62 4.22
C HIS A 96 -21.55 -0.43 4.85
N GLU A 97 -20.21 -0.44 4.79
CA GLU A 97 -19.32 0.65 5.24
C GLU A 97 -19.09 1.69 4.12
N ILE A 98 -19.35 1.30 2.86
CA ILE A 98 -19.24 2.15 1.65
C ILE A 98 -20.31 3.25 1.60
N GLN A 99 -21.35 3.21 2.45
CA GLN A 99 -22.27 4.35 2.60
C GLN A 99 -21.53 5.64 3.02
N PHE A 100 -20.30 5.53 3.53
CA PHE A 100 -19.41 6.63 3.88
C PHE A 100 -18.26 6.85 2.89
N MET A 101 -18.46 6.64 1.57
CA MET A 101 -17.55 7.25 0.60
C MET A 101 -17.71 8.77 0.62
N SER A 102 -16.99 9.39 1.56
CA SER A 102 -16.62 10.79 1.51
C SER A 102 -16.14 11.12 0.10
N PRO A 103 -16.53 12.27 -0.48
CA PRO A 103 -16.01 12.75 -1.77
C PRO A 103 -14.47 12.76 -1.86
N PHE A 104 -13.81 12.70 -0.70
CA PHE A 104 -12.35 12.70 -0.55
C PHE A 104 -11.72 11.30 -0.53
N PHE A 105 -12.46 10.20 -0.71
CA PHE A 105 -11.91 8.83 -0.69
C PHE A 105 -10.79 8.64 -1.74
N ILE A 106 -11.02 9.10 -2.98
CA ILE A 106 -10.02 9.04 -4.05
C ILE A 106 -8.79 9.88 -3.70
N LEU A 107 -9.01 11.07 -3.13
CA LEU A 107 -7.92 11.95 -2.69
C LEU A 107 -7.08 11.30 -1.60
N TYR A 108 -7.72 10.64 -0.64
CA TYR A 108 -7.05 9.90 0.43
C TYR A 108 -6.23 8.73 -0.12
N PHE A 109 -6.79 7.94 -1.04
CA PHE A 109 -6.06 6.86 -1.72
C PHE A 109 -4.85 7.40 -2.50
N PHE A 110 -5.01 8.54 -3.19
CA PHE A 110 -3.92 9.18 -3.91
C PHE A 110 -2.80 9.67 -2.96
N ILE A 111 -3.16 10.29 -1.83
CA ILE A 111 -2.18 10.72 -0.82
C ILE A 111 -1.39 9.53 -0.28
N ILE A 112 -2.08 8.44 0.08
CA ILE A 112 -1.42 7.20 0.51
C ILE A 112 -0.49 6.70 -0.58
N PHE A 113 -0.98 6.54 -1.81
CA PHE A 113 -0.15 6.08 -2.93
C PHE A 113 1.14 6.93 -3.09
N VAL A 114 1.02 8.26 -3.03
CA VAL A 114 2.18 9.16 -3.11
C VAL A 114 3.16 8.93 -1.95
N ILE A 115 2.67 8.78 -0.72
CA ILE A 115 3.54 8.50 0.43
C ILE A 115 4.22 7.14 0.28
N THR A 116 3.53 6.10 -0.20
CA THR A 116 4.13 4.79 -0.49
C THR A 116 5.30 4.94 -1.46
N LEU A 117 5.09 5.65 -2.58
CA LEU A 117 6.14 5.91 -3.56
C LEU A 117 7.33 6.67 -2.94
N LEU A 118 7.08 7.67 -2.10
CA LEU A 118 8.12 8.45 -1.42
C LEU A 118 8.95 7.61 -0.45
N ILE A 119 8.39 6.58 0.16
CA ILE A 119 9.11 5.69 1.08
C ILE A 119 9.82 4.57 0.29
N GLU A 120 9.11 3.88 -0.59
CA GLU A 120 9.62 2.68 -1.27
C GLU A 120 10.66 2.96 -2.33
N ILE A 121 10.48 4.00 -3.15
CA ILE A 121 11.39 4.27 -4.26
C ILE A 121 12.82 4.53 -3.76
N PRO A 122 13.06 5.38 -2.73
CA PRO A 122 14.40 5.54 -2.17
C PRO A 122 15.01 4.24 -1.63
N ILE A 123 14.22 3.43 -0.94
CA ILE A 123 14.67 2.14 -0.39
C ILE A 123 15.05 1.18 -1.52
N ASN A 124 14.19 1.05 -2.53
CA ASN A 124 14.46 0.26 -3.72
C ASN A 124 15.73 0.75 -4.43
N ILE A 125 15.89 2.06 -4.65
CA ILE A 125 17.12 2.61 -5.26
C ILE A 125 18.36 2.20 -4.46
N LEU A 126 18.32 2.30 -3.13
CA LEU A 126 19.43 1.89 -2.27
C LEU A 126 19.72 0.39 -2.37
N LEU A 127 18.68 -0.46 -2.32
CA LEU A 127 18.82 -1.92 -2.32
C LEU A 127 19.25 -2.47 -3.69
N PHE A 128 18.72 -1.93 -4.78
CA PHE A 128 19.02 -2.34 -6.15
C PHE A 128 20.33 -1.76 -6.67
N ARG A 129 20.82 -0.63 -6.12
CA ARG A 129 22.17 -0.14 -6.41
C ARG A 129 23.24 -1.18 -6.02
N LYS A 130 23.02 -1.96 -4.96
CA LYS A 130 23.90 -3.08 -4.56
C LYS A 130 23.91 -4.25 -5.56
N LEU A 131 22.99 -4.27 -6.53
CA LEU A 131 22.98 -5.23 -7.66
C LEU A 131 23.55 -4.64 -8.95
N GLY A 132 24.02 -3.39 -8.95
CA GLY A 132 24.51 -2.71 -10.15
C GLY A 132 23.40 -2.13 -11.03
N ILE A 133 22.14 -2.15 -10.60
CA ILE A 133 21.03 -1.55 -11.36
C ILE A 133 21.09 -0.02 -11.21
N ARG A 134 20.96 0.67 -12.35
CA ARG A 134 21.01 2.14 -12.42
C ARG A 134 19.81 2.75 -11.70
N TRP A 135 20.04 3.81 -10.92
CA TRP A 135 18.98 4.46 -10.13
C TRP A 135 17.79 4.91 -10.98
N LYS A 136 18.02 5.45 -12.19
CA LYS A 136 16.94 5.87 -13.11
C LYS A 136 16.06 4.68 -13.50
N GLN A 137 16.68 3.53 -13.77
CA GLN A 137 15.98 2.31 -14.13
C GLN A 137 15.16 1.81 -12.94
N THR A 138 15.75 1.75 -11.73
CA THR A 138 15.02 1.38 -10.51
C THR A 138 13.85 2.31 -10.25
N PHE A 139 14.01 3.63 -10.45
CA PHE A 139 12.95 4.62 -10.26
C PHE A 139 11.74 4.34 -11.15
N PHE A 140 11.94 4.25 -12.48
CA PHE A 140 10.83 4.04 -13.41
C PHE A 140 10.17 2.66 -13.25
N ILE A 141 10.95 1.62 -12.96
CA ILE A 141 10.42 0.29 -12.68
C ILE A 141 9.61 0.32 -11.38
N SER A 142 10.15 0.88 -10.29
CA SER A 142 9.44 0.96 -9.01
C SER A 142 8.12 1.73 -9.15
N LEU A 143 8.13 2.87 -9.85
CA LEU A 143 6.94 3.66 -10.12
C LEU A 143 5.88 2.87 -10.89
N SER A 144 6.29 2.17 -11.95
CA SER A 144 5.38 1.39 -12.79
C SER A 144 4.80 0.20 -12.02
N VAL A 145 5.65 -0.52 -11.28
CA VAL A 145 5.23 -1.68 -10.47
C VAL A 145 4.26 -1.25 -9.40
N ASN A 146 4.58 -0.22 -8.61
CA ASN A 146 3.68 0.30 -7.59
C ASN A 146 2.35 0.78 -8.17
N ALA A 147 2.37 1.47 -9.33
CA ALA A 147 1.14 1.89 -9.99
C ALA A 147 0.27 0.68 -10.38
N ILE A 148 0.87 -0.34 -11.00
CA ILE A 148 0.17 -1.56 -11.41
C ILE A 148 -0.41 -2.30 -10.19
N THR A 149 0.38 -2.50 -9.13
CA THR A 149 -0.05 -3.28 -7.96
C THR A 149 -1.07 -2.53 -7.12
N ASN A 150 -0.91 -1.23 -6.90
CA ASN A 150 -1.89 -0.43 -6.16
C ASN A 150 -3.20 -0.26 -6.94
N ILE A 151 -3.16 0.07 -8.24
CA ILE A 151 -4.38 0.20 -9.06
C ILE A 151 -5.07 -1.16 -9.21
N GLY A 152 -4.31 -2.22 -9.54
CA GLY A 152 -4.84 -3.56 -9.72
C GLY A 152 -5.50 -4.08 -8.45
N CYS A 153 -4.87 -3.87 -7.29
CA CYS A 153 -5.45 -4.31 -6.03
C CYS A 153 -6.64 -3.45 -5.58
N ALA A 154 -6.61 -2.13 -5.81
CA ALA A 154 -7.79 -1.27 -5.59
C ALA A 154 -8.99 -1.72 -6.43
N PHE A 155 -8.75 -2.10 -7.68
CA PHE A 155 -9.79 -2.64 -8.57
C PHE A 155 -10.35 -3.98 -8.06
N ILE A 156 -9.49 -4.92 -7.66
CA ILE A 156 -9.93 -6.22 -7.13
C ILE A 156 -10.76 -6.04 -5.85
N ILE A 157 -10.33 -5.17 -4.94
CA ILE A 157 -11.08 -4.88 -3.71
C ILE A 157 -12.43 -4.27 -4.04
N TYR A 158 -12.49 -3.33 -4.97
CA TYR A 158 -13.76 -2.79 -5.45
C TYR A 158 -14.71 -3.92 -5.91
N LEU A 159 -14.21 -4.87 -6.71
CA LEU A 159 -15.03 -6.01 -7.15
C LEU A 159 -15.54 -6.88 -5.98
N PHE A 160 -14.72 -7.09 -4.95
CA PHE A 160 -15.14 -7.81 -3.73
C PHE A 160 -16.17 -7.02 -2.92
N SER A 161 -15.87 -5.74 -2.66
CA SER A 161 -16.71 -4.82 -1.90
C SER A 161 -18.11 -4.67 -2.48
N PHE A 162 -18.27 -4.77 -3.80
CA PHE A 162 -19.58 -4.72 -4.48
C PHE A 162 -20.17 -6.11 -4.78
N ASN A 163 -19.65 -7.18 -4.18
CA ASN A 163 -20.08 -8.57 -4.38
C ASN A 163 -20.14 -9.01 -5.86
N ILE A 164 -19.33 -8.39 -6.72
CA ILE A 164 -19.21 -8.76 -8.13
C ILE A 164 -18.43 -10.09 -8.23
N ILE A 165 -17.40 -10.24 -7.40
CA ILE A 165 -16.69 -11.50 -7.21
C ILE A 165 -17.08 -12.06 -5.83
N LYS A 166 -17.63 -13.28 -5.80
CA LYS A 166 -17.89 -14.01 -4.56
C LYS A 166 -16.77 -15.03 -4.33
N ILE A 167 -16.16 -14.99 -3.15
CA ILE A 167 -15.43 -16.16 -2.63
C ILE A 167 -16.49 -17.05 -1.98
N GLY A 168 -16.66 -18.25 -2.52
CA GLY A 168 -17.58 -19.26 -1.99
C GLY A 168 -17.17 -19.76 -0.63
#